data_AF-A0A3A9YYU4-F1
#
_entry.id   AF-A0A3A9YYU4-F1
#
_cell.length_a   1.000
_cell.length_b   1.000
_cell.length_c   1.000
_cell.angle_alpha   90.00
_cell.angle_beta   90.00
_cell.angle_gamma   90.00
#
_symmetry.space_group_name_H-M   'P 1'
#
loop_
_entity.id
_entity.type
_entity.pdbx_description
1 polymer ?
#
loop_
_entity_poly.entity_id
_entity_poly.type
_entity_poly.pdbx_seq_one_letter_code
_entity_poly.pdbx_strand_id
1 'polypeptide(L)'
;MPSRPGFGNPPALPHEVVAETLERALRDRSAADEAAEVLVGAALFDEDAEFVEHWCVQVGTRAVPGSPLLGLAGLCLGHTARRFGRLGDEALALARSLAARAEADPADVDGRARDGYDDVRNFLRLR
;
A
#
# COMPACT_ATOMS: atom_id res chain seq x y z
N MET A 1 -18.31 5.62 24.26
CA MET A 1 -16.87 5.36 24.52
C MET A 1 -16.25 4.94 23.19
N PRO A 2 -15.21 5.60 22.68
CA PRO A 2 -14.53 5.08 21.52
C PRO A 2 -13.76 3.83 21.95
N SER A 3 -14.02 2.72 21.27
CA SER A 3 -13.29 1.46 21.43
C SER A 3 -11.79 1.74 21.31
N ARG A 4 -10.97 1.17 22.19
CA ARG A 4 -9.51 1.20 22.02
C ARG A 4 -9.18 0.62 20.64
N PRO A 5 -8.27 1.22 19.86
CA PRO A 5 -7.74 0.56 18.67
C PRO A 5 -7.16 -0.79 19.09
N GLY A 6 -7.68 -1.86 18.48
CA GLY A 6 -7.09 -3.19 18.64
C GLY A 6 -5.77 -3.25 17.87
N PHE A 7 -4.76 -3.87 18.45
CA PHE A 7 -3.56 -4.25 17.71
C PHE A 7 -3.75 -5.68 17.19
N GLY A 8 -3.54 -5.89 15.89
CA GLY A 8 -3.51 -7.20 15.26
C GLY A 8 -2.36 -7.25 14.26
N ASN A 9 -1.60 -8.34 14.27
CA ASN A 9 -0.67 -8.62 13.17
C ASN A 9 -1.50 -9.07 11.98
N PRO A 10 -1.34 -8.46 10.80
CA PRO A 10 -2.06 -8.90 9.62
C PRO A 10 -1.62 -10.33 9.26
N PRO A 11 -2.53 -11.19 8.80
CA PRO A 11 -2.20 -12.57 8.48
C PRO A 11 -1.32 -12.67 7.23
N ALA A 12 -0.37 -13.61 7.24
CA ALA A 12 0.26 -14.07 6.01
C ALA A 12 -0.73 -15.01 5.30
N LEU A 13 -1.23 -14.60 4.13
CA LEU A 13 -2.22 -15.34 3.35
C LEU A 13 -1.62 -15.88 2.05
N PRO A 14 -2.17 -16.96 1.49
CA PRO A 14 -1.78 -17.43 0.16
C PRO A 14 -2.00 -16.34 -0.91
N HIS A 15 -1.12 -16.28 -1.91
CA HIS A 15 -1.18 -15.30 -3.02
C HIS A 15 -2.54 -15.25 -3.71
N GLU A 16 -3.21 -16.39 -3.90
CA GLU A 16 -4.54 -16.46 -4.50
C GLU A 16 -5.61 -15.71 -3.69
N VAL A 17 -5.57 -15.85 -2.36
CA VAL A 17 -6.48 -15.17 -1.43
C VAL A 17 -6.20 -13.68 -1.42
N VAL A 18 -4.91 -13.31 -1.39
CA VAL A 18 -4.49 -11.91 -1.47
C VAL A 18 -5.03 -11.27 -2.75
N ALA A 19 -4.76 -11.89 -3.90
CA ALA A 19 -5.18 -11.39 -5.20
C ALA A 19 -6.70 -11.25 -5.31
N GLU A 20 -7.46 -12.27 -4.86
CA GLU A 20 -8.92 -12.24 -4.89
C GLU A 20 -9.49 -11.11 -4.04
N THR A 21 -9.02 -10.96 -2.80
CA THR A 21 -9.49 -9.91 -1.89
C THR A 21 -9.20 -8.52 -2.44
N LEU A 22 -8.00 -8.29 -2.98
CA LEU A 22 -7.61 -6.99 -3.56
C LEU A 22 -8.41 -6.68 -4.83
N GLU A 23 -8.58 -7.64 -5.73
CA GLU A 23 -9.41 -7.48 -6.93
C GLU A 23 -10.87 -7.16 -6.61
N ARG A 24 -11.42 -7.80 -5.58
CA ARG A 24 -12.77 -7.50 -5.12
C ARG A 24 -12.88 -6.08 -4.61
N ALA A 25 -11.93 -5.61 -3.79
CA ALA A 25 -11.96 -4.25 -3.25
C ALA A 25 -11.79 -3.16 -4.30
N LEU A 26 -11.13 -3.46 -5.43
CA LEU A 26 -11.05 -2.54 -6.58
C LEU A 26 -12.39 -2.38 -7.32
N ARG A 27 -13.34 -3.31 -7.12
CA ARG A 27 -14.68 -3.28 -7.74
C ARG A 27 -15.75 -2.86 -6.73
N ASP A 28 -15.55 -3.18 -5.46
CA ASP A 28 -16.49 -2.94 -4.37
C ASP A 28 -15.78 -2.30 -3.17
N ARG A 29 -16.12 -1.04 -2.90
CA ARG A 29 -15.56 -0.27 -1.79
C ARG A 29 -15.90 -0.84 -0.41
N SER A 30 -16.94 -1.67 -0.29
CA SER A 30 -17.28 -2.29 1.00
C SER A 30 -16.20 -3.26 1.49
N ALA A 31 -15.34 -3.76 0.58
CA ALA A 31 -14.24 -4.65 0.90
C ALA A 31 -12.91 -3.92 1.19
N ALA A 32 -12.91 -2.58 1.30
CA ALA A 32 -11.68 -1.80 1.47
C ALA A 32 -10.93 -2.11 2.77
N ASP A 33 -11.65 -2.33 3.87
CA ASP A 33 -11.02 -2.62 5.17
C ASP A 33 -10.32 -3.98 5.16
N GLU A 34 -10.94 -5.01 4.58
CA GLU A 34 -10.34 -6.34 4.42
C GLU A 34 -9.12 -6.27 3.49
N ALA A 35 -9.24 -5.58 2.35
CA ALA A 35 -8.11 -5.37 1.45
C ALA A 35 -6.96 -4.61 2.09
N ALA A 36 -7.24 -3.68 3.01
CA ALA A 36 -6.21 -2.97 3.74
C ALA A 36 -5.40 -3.92 4.63
N GLU A 37 -6.06 -4.78 5.39
CA GLU A 37 -5.40 -5.78 6.23
C GLU A 37 -4.54 -6.75 5.39
N VAL A 38 -5.11 -7.23 4.29
CA VAL A 38 -4.45 -8.15 3.36
C VAL A 38 -3.23 -7.54 2.68
N LEU A 39 -3.33 -6.29 2.19
CA LEU A 39 -2.21 -5.60 1.52
C LEU A 39 -1.03 -5.37 2.49
N VAL A 40 -1.32 -4.96 3.73
CA VAL A 40 -0.29 -4.78 4.76
C VAL A 40 0.33 -6.13 5.14
N GLY A 41 -0.48 -7.18 5.29
CA GLY A 41 0.00 -8.53 5.56
C GLY A 41 1.01 -9.00 4.50
N ALA A 42 0.66 -8.83 3.22
CA ALA A 42 1.57 -9.15 2.12
C ALA A 42 2.85 -8.30 2.18
N ALA A 43 2.73 -6.98 2.34
CA ALA A 43 3.88 -6.08 2.40
C ALA A 43 4.83 -6.35 3.57
N LEU A 44 4.34 -6.91 4.69
CA LEU A 44 5.15 -7.21 5.86
C LEU A 44 5.73 -8.63 5.88
N PHE A 45 5.02 -9.62 5.33
CA PHE A 45 5.34 -11.04 5.56
C PHE A 45 5.52 -11.87 4.29
N ASP A 46 5.07 -11.41 3.13
CA ASP A 46 5.27 -12.14 1.88
C ASP A 46 6.72 -12.00 1.43
N GLU A 47 7.34 -13.11 1.01
CA GLU A 47 8.75 -13.14 0.59
C GLU A 47 8.92 -12.91 -0.92
N ASP A 48 7.82 -12.89 -1.69
CA ASP A 48 7.82 -12.58 -3.10
C ASP A 48 7.71 -11.05 -3.32
N ALA A 49 8.86 -10.41 -3.50
CA ALA A 49 8.96 -8.98 -3.74
C ALA A 49 8.17 -8.52 -4.98
N GLU A 50 8.15 -9.32 -6.04
CA GLU A 50 7.50 -8.96 -7.31
C GLU A 50 5.98 -9.03 -7.15
N PHE A 51 5.48 -10.04 -6.45
CA PHE A 51 4.06 -10.16 -6.11
C PHE A 51 3.57 -9.00 -5.25
N VAL A 52 4.30 -8.65 -4.19
CA VAL A 52 3.94 -7.53 -3.30
C VAL A 52 3.96 -6.20 -4.06
N GLU A 53 5.03 -5.94 -4.82
CA GLU A 53 5.15 -4.71 -5.61
C GLU A 53 4.01 -4.61 -6.63
N HIS A 54 3.72 -5.70 -7.35
CA HIS A 54 2.63 -5.76 -8.32
C HIS A 54 1.30 -5.34 -7.71
N TRP A 55 0.92 -5.90 -6.56
CA TRP A 55 -0.35 -5.56 -5.92
C TRP A 55 -0.39 -4.16 -5.32
N CYS A 56 0.72 -3.66 -4.80
CA CYS A 56 0.80 -2.25 -4.39
C CYS A 56 0.57 -1.32 -5.60
N VAL A 57 1.14 -1.65 -6.76
CA VAL A 57 0.94 -0.88 -8.00
C VAL A 57 -0.50 -0.98 -8.50
N GLN A 58 -1.08 -2.18 -8.55
CA GLN A 58 -2.47 -2.36 -8.97
C GLN A 58 -3.43 -1.57 -8.09
N VAL A 59 -3.27 -1.66 -6.77
CA VAL A 59 -4.13 -0.94 -5.81
C VAL A 59 -3.93 0.57 -5.92
N GLY A 60 -2.69 1.05 -5.89
CA GLY A 60 -2.39 2.48 -5.95
C GLY A 60 -2.78 3.16 -7.27
N THR A 61 -2.93 2.39 -8.34
CA THR A 61 -3.35 2.89 -9.66
C THR A 61 -4.87 2.83 -9.86
N ARG A 62 -5.51 1.74 -9.41
CA ARG A 62 -6.92 1.44 -9.75
C ARG A 62 -7.92 1.83 -8.66
N ALA A 63 -7.48 2.04 -7.42
CA ALA A 63 -8.37 2.49 -6.36
C ALA A 63 -8.92 3.89 -6.68
N VAL A 64 -10.21 4.10 -6.41
CA VAL A 64 -10.88 5.38 -6.68
C VAL A 64 -10.34 6.51 -5.78
N PRO A 65 -10.38 7.77 -6.23
CA PRO A 65 -10.04 8.93 -5.41
C PRO A 65 -10.74 8.93 -4.04
N GLY A 66 -9.99 9.29 -2.99
CA GLY A 66 -10.46 9.26 -1.61
C GLY A 66 -10.54 7.86 -0.98
N SER A 67 -10.15 6.81 -1.69
CA SER A 67 -10.03 5.47 -1.10
C SER A 67 -8.87 5.41 -0.11
N PRO A 68 -9.06 4.83 1.09
CA PRO A 68 -7.98 4.64 2.05
C PRO A 68 -6.90 3.68 1.55
N LEU A 69 -7.18 2.91 0.49
CA LEU A 69 -6.21 2.01 -0.13
C LEU A 69 -5.11 2.75 -0.90
N LEU A 70 -5.35 4.00 -1.34
CA LEU A 70 -4.33 4.79 -2.06
C LEU A 70 -3.17 5.16 -1.14
N GLY A 71 -3.46 5.71 0.04
CA GLY A 71 -2.45 6.03 1.05
C GLY A 71 -1.70 4.79 1.51
N LEU A 72 -2.44 3.69 1.68
CA LEU A 72 -1.89 2.42 2.13
C LEU A 72 -0.99 1.75 1.10
N ALA A 73 -1.33 1.81 -0.19
CA ALA A 73 -0.46 1.33 -1.26
C ALA A 73 0.89 2.06 -1.26
N GLY A 74 0.88 3.39 -1.07
CA GLY A 74 2.10 4.18 -0.91
C GLY A 74 2.94 3.75 0.29
N LEU A 75 2.30 3.54 1.45
CA LEU A 75 2.97 3.00 2.64
C LEU A 75 3.59 1.61 2.41
N CYS A 76 2.83 0.72 1.77
CA CYS A 76 3.29 -0.64 1.48
C CYS A 76 4.47 -0.66 0.50
N LEU A 77 4.51 0.25 -0.48
CA LEU A 77 5.70 0.44 -1.32
C LEU A 77 6.94 0.87 -0.50
N GLY A 78 6.76 1.69 0.53
CA GLY A 78 7.80 2.01 1.51
C GLY A 78 8.31 0.77 2.25
N HIS A 79 7.41 -0.10 2.71
CA HIS A 79 7.77 -1.39 3.31
C HIS A 79 8.50 -2.32 2.33
N THR A 80 8.04 -2.40 1.08
CA THR A 80 8.69 -3.18 0.02
C THR A 80 10.11 -2.67 -0.23
N ALA A 81 10.30 -1.35 -0.37
CA ALA A 81 11.62 -0.75 -0.52
C ALA A 81 12.53 -1.04 0.68
N ARG A 82 11.99 -0.94 1.91
CA ARG A 82 12.72 -1.24 3.14
C ARG A 82 13.14 -2.71 3.25
N ARG A 83 12.26 -3.64 2.92
CA ARG A 83 12.50 -5.09 3.05
C ARG A 83 13.43 -5.61 1.96
N PHE A 84 13.17 -5.22 0.71
CA PHE A 84 13.84 -5.81 -0.45
C PHE A 84 14.96 -4.93 -1.03
N GLY A 85 15.08 -3.67 -0.59
CA GLY A 85 16.13 -2.75 -1.03
C GLY A 85 16.01 -2.33 -2.50
N ARG A 86 14.85 -2.57 -3.14
CA ARG A 86 14.58 -2.22 -4.53
C ARG A 86 13.09 -1.92 -4.74
N LEU A 87 12.80 -1.14 -5.76
CA LEU A 87 11.48 -1.01 -6.40
C LEU A 87 11.68 -0.91 -7.91
N GLY A 88 10.73 -1.39 -8.70
CA GLY A 88 10.66 -1.09 -10.12
C GLY A 88 10.36 0.39 -10.41
N ASP A 89 10.65 0.83 -11.62
CA ASP A 89 10.46 2.23 -12.04
C ASP A 89 9.00 2.69 -11.93
N GLU A 90 8.06 1.80 -12.29
CA GLU A 90 6.62 2.07 -12.18
C GLU A 90 6.20 2.25 -10.71
N ALA A 91 6.63 1.35 -9.83
CA ALA A 91 6.36 1.44 -8.40
C ALA A 91 6.96 2.70 -7.78
N LEU A 92 8.18 3.08 -8.17
CA LEU A 92 8.83 4.31 -7.72
C LEU A 92 8.07 5.57 -8.18
N ALA A 93 7.67 5.61 -9.45
CA ALA A 93 6.89 6.71 -10.00
C ALA A 93 5.52 6.84 -9.29
N LEU A 94 4.87 5.71 -9.02
CA LEU A 94 3.62 5.66 -8.29
C LEU A 94 3.76 6.16 -6.85
N ALA A 95 4.76 5.71 -6.10
CA ALA A 95 5.01 6.16 -4.73
C ALA A 95 5.18 7.68 -4.66
N ARG A 96 5.96 8.27 -5.58
CA ARG A 96 6.13 9.72 -5.70
C ARG A 96 4.80 10.43 -6.04
N SER A 97 4.04 9.88 -6.98
CA SER A 97 2.75 10.43 -7.41
C SER A 97 1.72 10.45 -6.27
N LEU A 98 1.60 9.35 -5.52
CA LEU A 98 0.71 9.25 -4.36
C LEU A 98 1.12 10.21 -3.24
N ALA A 99 2.41 10.35 -2.95
CA ALA A 99 2.89 11.31 -1.97
C ALA A 99 2.58 12.76 -2.37
N ALA A 100 2.74 13.11 -3.65
CA ALA A 100 2.39 14.44 -4.16
C ALA A 100 0.88 14.70 -4.08
N ARG A 101 0.05 13.71 -4.41
CA ARG A 101 -1.42 13.80 -4.24
C ARG A 101 -1.81 13.99 -2.78
N ALA A 102 -1.18 13.27 -1.86
CA ALA A 102 -1.45 13.40 -0.43
C ALA A 102 -1.03 14.76 0.15
N GLU A 103 0.00 15.38 -0.41
CA GLU A 103 0.39 16.75 -0.07
C GLU A 103 -0.58 17.79 -0.63
N ALA A 104 -1.10 17.58 -1.84
CA ALA A 104 -2.02 18.50 -2.51
C ALA A 104 -3.44 18.43 -1.94
N ASP A 105 -3.95 17.22 -1.68
CA ASP A 105 -5.30 16.97 -1.19
C ASP A 105 -5.37 15.71 -0.30
N PRO A 106 -5.33 15.87 1.04
CA PRO A 106 -5.47 14.77 1.99
C PRO A 106 -6.82 14.04 1.93
N ALA A 107 -7.84 14.60 1.28
CA ALA A 107 -9.12 13.93 1.05
C ALA A 107 -9.09 13.01 -0.18
N ASP A 108 -8.13 13.19 -1.10
CA ASP A 108 -7.88 12.28 -2.22
C ASP A 108 -6.97 11.12 -1.81
N VAL A 109 -5.81 11.42 -1.21
CA VAL A 109 -4.84 10.43 -0.71
C VAL A 109 -4.40 10.85 0.69
N ASP A 110 -4.49 9.96 1.67
CA ASP A 110 -4.07 10.30 3.03
C ASP A 110 -2.54 10.31 3.20
N GLY A 111 -2.09 10.85 4.34
CA GLY A 111 -0.68 11.09 4.65
C GLY A 111 0.22 9.85 4.67
N ARG A 112 -0.33 8.63 4.74
CA ARG A 112 0.47 7.38 4.71
C ARG A 112 1.28 7.23 3.43
N ALA A 113 0.81 7.83 2.33
CA ALA A 113 1.58 7.85 1.08
C ALA A 113 2.89 8.67 1.20
N ARG A 114 2.88 9.75 1.99
CA ARG A 114 4.09 10.56 2.23
C ARG A 114 5.09 9.77 3.06
N ASP A 115 4.63 9.16 4.16
CA ASP A 115 5.47 8.32 5.02
C ASP A 115 6.10 7.17 4.22
N GLY A 116 5.30 6.50 3.38
CA GLY A 116 5.78 5.46 2.47
C GLY A 116 6.85 5.96 1.50
N TYR A 117 6.66 7.12 0.89
CA TYR A 117 7.65 7.68 -0.03
C TYR A 117 8.92 8.16 0.67
N ASP A 118 8.84 8.65 1.91
CA ASP A 118 10.01 8.97 2.72
C ASP A 118 10.82 7.70 3.05
N ASP A 119 10.15 6.59 3.35
CA ASP A 119 10.79 5.27 3.46
C ASP A 119 11.46 4.86 2.15
N VAL A 120 10.78 4.98 1.01
CA VAL A 120 11.36 4.70 -0.32
C VAL A 120 12.64 5.52 -0.53
N ARG A 121 12.61 6.83 -0.27
CA ARG A 121 13.77 7.70 -0.44
C ARG A 121 14.93 7.29 0.45
N ASN A 122 14.64 7.01 1.72
CA ASN A 122 15.65 6.64 2.71
C ASN A 122 16.31 5.29 2.37
N PHE A 123 15.50 4.24 2.17
CA PHE A 123 16.00 2.89 1.97
C PHE A 123 16.60 2.66 0.58
N LEU A 124 16.12 3.35 -0.45
CA LEU A 124 16.71 3.30 -1.79
C LEU A 124 17.80 4.36 -2.02
N ARG A 125 18.10 5.19 -1.00
CA ARG A 125 19.13 6.25 -1.03
C ARG A 125 18.92 7.25 -2.17
N LEU A 126 17.66 7.61 -2.42
CA LEU A 126 17.28 8.62 -3.41
C LEU A 126 17.48 10.00 -2.79
N ARG A 127 18.12 10.90 -3.53
CA ARG A 127 18.35 12.29 -3.09
C ARG A 127 17.11 13.13 -3.30
#